data_AF-A0A1Y1ML93-F1
#
_entry.id   AF-A0A1Y1ML93-F1
#
_cell.length_a   1.000
_cell.length_b   1.000
_cell.length_c   1.000
_cell.angle_alpha   90.00
_cell.angle_beta   90.00
_cell.angle_gamma   90.00
#
_symmetry.space_group_name_H-M   'P 1'
#
loop_
_entity.id
_entity.type
_entity.pdbx_description
1 polymer ?
#
loop_
_entity_poly.entity_id
_entity_poly.type
_entity_poly.pdbx_seq_one_letter_code
_entity_poly.pdbx_strand_id
1 'polypeptide(L)'
;MEKHAYYQMAQLSCCYNFAWSRWNSVVGRRGVIMQMREYKPERNKQVPYSMLHITPLKAEIITCTEVSPAFLPEPAEGMLFYADLYSLFKGTCSMIQRTKVQNTSPLLIGTVSELLRSTRVLSFS
;
A
#
# COMPACT_ATOMS: atom_id res chain seq x y z
N MET A 1 -11.85 0.85 7.48
CA MET A 1 -11.00 0.80 6.28
C MET A 1 -9.61 1.37 6.58
N GLU A 2 -9.46 2.67 6.82
CA GLU A 2 -8.14 3.29 6.99
C GLU A 2 -7.31 2.70 8.15
N LYS A 3 -7.93 2.44 9.31
CA LYS A 3 -7.29 1.71 10.42
C LYS A 3 -6.75 0.33 10.01
N HIS A 4 -7.43 -0.37 9.10
CA HIS A 4 -6.99 -1.66 8.56
C HIS A 4 -5.83 -1.47 7.59
N ALA A 5 -5.91 -0.47 6.70
CA ALA A 5 -4.82 -0.12 5.80
C ALA A 5 -3.54 0.22 6.57
N TYR A 6 -3.63 1.01 7.66
CA TYR A 6 -2.48 1.31 8.52
C TYR A 6 -1.87 0.08 9.17
N TYR A 7 -2.70 -0.83 9.68
CA TYR A 7 -2.22 -2.08 10.23
C TYR A 7 -1.47 -2.91 9.17
N GLN A 8 -1.99 -2.98 7.95
CA GLN A 8 -1.36 -3.70 6.84
C GLN A 8 -0.08 -3.01 6.35
N MET A 9 -0.03 -1.68 6.31
CA MET A 9 1.20 -0.93 6.06
C MET A 9 2.27 -1.26 7.12
N ALA A 10 1.87 -1.34 8.39
CA ALA A 10 2.77 -1.70 9.47
C ALA A 10 3.32 -3.13 9.32
N GLN A 11 2.47 -4.10 8.96
CA GLN A 11 2.91 -5.48 8.64
C GLN A 11 3.94 -5.53 7.50
N LEU A 12 3.78 -4.66 6.50
CA LEU A 12 4.62 -4.65 5.30
C LEU A 12 5.83 -3.71 5.40
N SER A 13 5.94 -2.92 6.47
CA SER A 13 6.92 -1.83 6.64
C SER A 13 8.38 -2.26 6.53
N CYS A 14 8.71 -3.50 6.88
CA CYS A 14 10.06 -4.05 6.75
C CYS A 14 10.49 -4.35 5.29
N CYS A 15 9.53 -4.40 4.37
CA CYS A 15 9.74 -4.85 2.99
C CYS A 15 9.28 -3.82 1.95
N TYR A 16 8.47 -2.84 2.34
CA TYR A 16 7.83 -1.92 1.42
C TYR A 16 7.91 -0.49 1.90
N ASN A 17 8.15 0.40 0.94
CA ASN A 17 8.01 1.83 1.12
C ASN A 17 6.63 2.26 0.64
N PHE A 18 6.02 3.17 1.39
CA PHE A 18 4.74 3.77 1.05
C PHE A 18 4.90 5.27 0.87
N ALA A 19 4.09 5.85 -0.02
CA ALA A 19 3.95 7.30 -0.12
C ALA A 19 2.49 7.67 -0.35
N TRP A 20 2.10 8.85 0.15
CA TRP A 20 0.77 9.40 -0.07
C TRP A 20 0.59 9.77 -1.55
N SER A 21 -0.67 9.82 -1.99
CA SER A 21 -1.03 10.22 -3.36
C SER A 21 -1.93 11.44 -3.39
N ARG A 22 -1.70 12.32 -4.38
CA ARG A 22 -2.56 13.50 -4.62
C ARG A 22 -4.01 13.12 -4.88
N TRP A 23 -4.25 11.90 -5.39
CA TRP A 23 -5.58 11.43 -5.75
C TRP A 23 -6.49 11.12 -4.57
N ASN A 24 -5.96 11.15 -3.33
CA ASN A 24 -6.80 11.09 -2.14
C ASN A 24 -7.80 12.27 -2.07
N SER A 25 -7.55 13.39 -2.76
CA SER A 25 -8.50 14.51 -2.84
C SER A 25 -9.76 14.19 -3.64
N VAL A 26 -9.72 13.20 -4.54
CA VAL A 26 -10.80 12.90 -5.49
C VAL A 26 -11.41 11.52 -5.31
N VAL A 27 -10.70 10.56 -4.73
CA VAL A 27 -11.18 9.17 -4.55
C VAL A 27 -12.37 9.06 -3.56
N GLY A 28 -12.55 10.07 -2.73
CA GLY A 28 -13.62 10.15 -1.74
C GLY A 28 -13.37 9.29 -0.48
N ARG A 29 -14.33 9.32 0.45
CA ARG A 29 -14.15 8.76 1.82
C ARG A 29 -14.02 7.24 1.89
N ARG A 30 -14.37 6.52 0.82
CA ARG A 30 -14.37 5.04 0.76
C ARG A 30 -13.24 4.48 -0.09
N GLY A 31 -12.27 5.31 -0.45
CA GLY A 31 -11.05 4.87 -1.13
C GLY A 31 -9.83 5.51 -0.50
N VAL A 32 -8.70 4.85 -0.67
CA VAL A 32 -7.37 5.40 -0.39
C VAL A 32 -6.52 5.13 -1.62
N ILE A 33 -5.84 6.17 -2.10
CA ILE A 33 -4.80 6.05 -3.11
C ILE A 33 -3.44 6.21 -2.45
N MET A 34 -2.54 5.29 -2.73
CA MET A 34 -1.17 5.38 -2.23
C MET A 34 -0.20 4.76 -3.20
N GLN A 35 1.04 5.17 -3.07
CA GLN A 35 2.17 4.61 -3.78
C GLN A 35 2.82 3.51 -2.92
N MET A 36 3.18 2.39 -3.53
CA MET A 36 3.90 1.30 -2.88
C MET A 36 5.02 0.78 -3.77
N ARG A 37 6.17 0.49 -3.17
CA ARG A 37 7.28 -0.21 -3.83
C ARG A 37 7.96 -1.16 -2.87
N GLU A 38 8.52 -2.24 -3.41
CA GLU A 38 9.43 -3.07 -2.65
C GLU A 38 10.69 -2.28 -2.28
N TYR A 39 11.14 -2.41 -1.03
CA TYR A 39 12.38 -1.84 -0.54
C TYR A 39 13.50 -2.88 -0.57
N LYS A 40 14.55 -2.60 -1.34
CA LYS A 40 15.75 -3.45 -1.48
C LYS A 40 16.97 -2.69 -0.97
N PRO A 41 17.40 -2.86 0.29
CA PRO A 41 18.52 -2.10 0.85
C PRO A 41 19.82 -2.31 0.07
N GLU A 42 20.01 -3.49 -0.53
CA GLU A 42 21.18 -3.84 -1.35
C GLU A 42 21.27 -3.10 -2.70
N ARG A 43 20.24 -2.36 -3.10
CA ARG A 43 20.18 -1.69 -4.41
C ARG A 43 20.28 -0.18 -4.27
N ASN A 44 21.25 0.41 -4.97
CA ASN A 44 21.36 1.87 -5.07
C ASN A 44 20.14 2.52 -5.74
N LYS A 45 19.57 1.85 -6.75
CA LYS A 45 18.34 2.29 -7.43
C LYS A 45 17.17 1.39 -7.06
N GLN A 46 16.18 1.97 -6.42
CA GLN A 46 14.93 1.29 -6.07
C GLN A 46 14.01 1.15 -7.28
N VAL A 47 13.09 0.19 -7.24
CA VAL A 47 12.05 0.06 -8.25
C VAL A 47 11.09 1.26 -8.18
N PRO A 48 10.47 1.66 -9.31
CA PRO A 48 9.43 2.68 -9.31
C PRO A 48 8.27 2.32 -8.38
N TYR A 49 7.54 3.34 -7.94
CA TYR A 49 6.30 3.13 -7.20
C TYR A 49 5.20 2.63 -8.12
N SER A 50 4.47 1.61 -7.65
CA SER A 50 3.18 1.23 -8.18
C SER A 50 2.09 2.01 -7.45
N MET A 51 1.03 2.35 -8.16
CA MET A 51 -0.13 3.06 -7.61
C MET A 51 -1.18 2.06 -7.15
N LEU A 52 -1.68 2.23 -5.94
CA LEU A 52 -2.65 1.35 -5.31
C LEU A 52 -3.96 2.07 -5.05
N HIS A 53 -5.05 1.37 -5.30
CA HIS A 53 -6.38 1.75 -4.85
C HIS A 53 -6.88 0.75 -3.81
N ILE A 54 -7.10 1.23 -2.59
CA ILE A 54 -7.63 0.43 -1.48
C ILE A 54 -9.05 0.91 -1.19
N THR A 55 -9.98 -0.03 -1.16
CA THR A 55 -11.38 0.18 -0.76
C THR A 55 -11.72 -0.78 0.39
N PRO A 56 -12.92 -0.70 1.01
CA PRO A 56 -13.34 -1.70 1.99
C PRO A 56 -13.53 -3.10 1.41
N LEU A 57 -13.58 -3.25 0.08
CA LEU A 57 -13.91 -4.51 -0.59
C LEU A 57 -12.71 -5.14 -1.30
N LYS A 58 -11.73 -4.34 -1.71
CA LYS A 58 -10.57 -4.80 -2.47
C LYS A 58 -9.37 -3.87 -2.38
N ALA A 59 -8.20 -4.41 -2.68
CA ALA A 59 -6.99 -3.66 -3.01
C ALA A 59 -6.49 -4.04 -4.41
N GLU A 60 -6.10 -3.05 -5.21
CA GLU A 60 -5.66 -3.27 -6.59
C GLU A 60 -4.53 -2.30 -6.96
N ILE A 61 -3.62 -2.75 -7.85
CA ILE A 61 -2.68 -1.84 -8.53
C ILE A 61 -3.43 -1.23 -9.71
N ILE A 62 -3.35 0.09 -9.85
CA ILE A 62 -4.00 0.84 -10.91
C ILE A 62 -2.97 1.40 -11.91
N THR A 63 -3.41 1.67 -13.13
CA THR A 63 -2.58 2.24 -14.20
C THR A 63 -2.37 3.75 -14.05
N CYS A 64 -3.28 4.44 -13.33
CA CYS A 64 -3.16 5.86 -13.04
C CYS A 64 -1.88 6.18 -12.27
N THR A 65 -1.21 7.27 -12.62
CA THR A 65 0.03 7.75 -11.98
C THR A 65 -0.15 9.13 -11.37
N GLU A 66 0.81 9.61 -10.57
CA GLU A 66 0.77 10.98 -10.03
C GLU A 66 0.76 12.06 -11.12
N VAL A 67 1.34 11.78 -12.29
CA VAL A 67 1.42 12.73 -13.42
C VAL A 67 0.26 12.59 -14.41
N SER A 68 -0.65 11.65 -14.18
CA SER A 68 -1.84 11.50 -15.04
C SER A 68 -2.70 12.77 -14.97
N PRO A 69 -3.27 13.23 -16.11
CA PRO A 69 -4.04 14.48 -16.16
C PRO A 69 -5.36 14.37 -15.40
N ALA A 70 -5.94 13.18 -15.32
CA ALA A 70 -7.18 12.88 -14.61
C ALA A 70 -7.05 11.57 -13.83
N PHE A 71 -7.89 11.43 -12.79
CA PHE A 71 -7.94 10.23 -11.98
C PHE A 71 -8.85 9.18 -12.64
N LEU A 72 -8.26 8.10 -13.12
CA LEU A 72 -8.95 6.96 -13.71
C LEU A 72 -8.41 5.68 -13.06
N PRO A 73 -9.06 5.14 -12.02
CA PRO A 73 -8.56 4.00 -11.25
C PRO A 73 -8.81 2.67 -11.97
N GLU A 74 -8.29 2.54 -13.18
CA GLU A 74 -8.35 1.29 -13.94
C GLU A 74 -7.32 0.31 -13.38
N PRO A 75 -7.70 -0.94 -13.09
CA PRO A 75 -6.77 -1.95 -12.60
C PRO A 75 -5.72 -2.26 -13.67
N ALA A 76 -4.50 -2.56 -13.22
CA ALA A 76 -3.46 -3.07 -14.09
C ALA A 76 -3.89 -4.39 -14.75
N GLU A 77 -3.41 -4.64 -15.97
CA GLU A 77 -3.77 -5.82 -16.76
C GLU A 77 -3.43 -7.12 -16.01
N GLY A 78 -4.32 -8.12 -16.11
CA GLY A 78 -4.13 -9.42 -15.48
C GLY A 78 -4.34 -9.44 -13.96
N MET A 79 -4.84 -8.35 -13.36
CA MET A 79 -5.10 -8.30 -11.93
C MET A 79 -6.19 -9.27 -11.49
N LEU A 80 -5.88 -10.07 -10.46
CA LEU A 80 -6.84 -10.89 -9.74
C LEU A 80 -7.58 -10.07 -8.68
N PHE A 81 -8.63 -10.65 -8.11
CA PHE A 81 -9.30 -10.08 -6.96
C PHE A 81 -8.48 -10.29 -5.67
N TYR A 82 -8.22 -9.20 -4.97
CA TYR A 82 -7.60 -9.23 -3.64
C TYR A 82 -8.45 -8.44 -2.65
N ALA A 83 -8.88 -9.09 -1.58
CA ALA A 83 -9.81 -8.50 -0.60
C ALA A 83 -9.22 -7.29 0.14
N ASP A 84 -7.90 -7.24 0.29
CA ASP A 84 -7.19 -6.18 1.01
C ASP A 84 -5.71 -6.11 0.63
N LEU A 85 -4.98 -5.14 1.22
CA LEU A 85 -3.56 -4.90 0.91
C LEU A 85 -2.69 -6.13 1.21
N TYR A 86 -2.99 -6.85 2.29
CA TYR A 86 -2.23 -8.04 2.65
C TYR A 86 -2.48 -9.20 1.67
N SER A 87 -3.71 -9.36 1.19
CA SER A 87 -4.06 -10.34 0.15
C SER A 87 -3.37 -10.01 -1.18
N LEU A 88 -3.35 -8.73 -1.57
CA LEU A 88 -2.63 -8.25 -2.74
C LEU A 88 -1.14 -8.54 -2.61
N PHE A 89 -0.55 -8.18 -1.46
CA PHE A 89 0.84 -8.51 -1.14
C PHE A 89 1.11 -10.00 -1.30
N LYS A 90 0.30 -10.88 -0.69
CA LYS A 90 0.48 -12.33 -0.86
C LYS A 90 0.46 -12.68 -2.35
N GLY A 91 -0.50 -12.20 -3.12
CA GLY A 91 -0.62 -12.50 -4.54
C GLY A 91 0.60 -12.11 -5.38
N THR A 92 1.28 -11.02 -5.04
CA THR A 92 2.32 -10.43 -5.91
C THR A 92 3.75 -10.63 -5.42
N CYS A 93 3.96 -10.93 -4.14
CA CYS A 93 5.30 -10.97 -3.56
C CYS A 93 6.05 -12.30 -3.75
N SER A 94 7.38 -12.22 -3.68
CA SER A 94 8.28 -13.37 -3.64
C SER A 94 8.23 -14.10 -2.29
N MET A 95 8.65 -15.36 -2.28
CA MET A 95 8.69 -16.17 -1.05
C MET A 95 9.59 -15.55 0.04
N ILE A 96 10.71 -14.91 -0.34
CA ILE A 96 11.61 -14.22 0.59
C ILE A 96 10.88 -13.10 1.34
N GLN A 97 10.10 -12.29 0.62
CA GLN A 97 9.33 -11.21 1.23
C GLN A 97 8.22 -11.74 2.13
N ARG A 98 7.55 -12.84 1.74
CA ARG A 98 6.56 -13.51 2.61
C ARG A 98 7.15 -13.89 3.94
N THR A 99 8.29 -14.56 3.94
CA THR A 99 8.99 -14.98 5.16
C THR A 99 9.38 -13.77 6.01
N LYS A 100 9.90 -12.70 5.39
CA LYS A 100 10.29 -11.48 6.12
C LYS A 100 9.10 -10.77 6.77
N VAL A 101 7.98 -10.66 6.07
CA VAL A 101 6.73 -10.08 6.62
C VAL A 101 6.17 -10.97 7.74
N GLN A 102 6.18 -12.30 7.57
CA GLN A 102 5.71 -13.24 8.58
C GLN A 102 6.55 -13.20 9.86
N ASN A 103 7.86 -12.96 9.74
CA ASN A 103 8.80 -12.86 10.86
C ASN A 103 8.92 -11.43 11.42
N THR A 104 8.10 -10.49 10.95
CA THR A 104 8.14 -9.12 11.47
C THR A 104 7.65 -9.09 12.92
N SER A 105 8.41 -8.43 13.79
CA SER A 105 8.08 -8.34 15.22
C SER A 105 6.68 -7.75 15.46
N PRO A 106 5.82 -8.41 16.26
CA PRO A 106 4.52 -7.86 16.63
C PRO A 106 4.60 -6.49 17.30
N LEU A 107 5.67 -6.23 18.07
CA LEU A 107 5.91 -4.93 18.71
C LEU A 107 6.15 -3.83 17.67
N LEU A 108 6.92 -4.14 16.63
CA LEU A 108 7.16 -3.21 15.53
C LEU A 108 5.85 -2.92 14.78
N ILE A 109 5.07 -3.96 14.46
CA ILE A 109 3.77 -3.81 13.79
C ILE A 109 2.84 -2.93 14.63
N GLY A 110 2.72 -3.21 15.93
CA GLY A 110 1.91 -2.41 16.84
C GLY A 110 2.36 -0.94 16.88
N THR A 111 3.66 -0.71 17.01
CA THR A 111 4.24 0.65 17.12
C THR A 111 4.02 1.45 15.83
N VAL A 112 4.32 0.87 14.67
CA VAL A 112 4.13 1.53 13.37
C VAL A 112 2.65 1.76 13.08
N SER A 113 1.80 0.79 13.40
CA SER A 113 0.35 0.94 13.25
C SER A 113 -0.19 2.11 14.09
N GLU A 114 0.26 2.24 15.34
CA GLU A 114 -0.17 3.33 16.21
C GLU A 114 0.36 4.69 15.76
N LEU A 115 1.63 4.76 15.32
CA LEU A 115 2.21 5.96 14.71
C LEU A 115 1.39 6.42 13.50
N LEU A 116 1.06 5.52 12.58
CA LEU A 116 0.30 5.81 11.38
C LEU A 116 -1.14 6.25 11.71
N ARG A 117 -1.79 5.63 12.69
CA ARG A 117 -3.13 6.02 13.15
C ARG A 117 -3.15 7.38 13.82
N SER A 118 -2.09 7.72 14.55
CA SER A 118 -1.96 9.01 15.24
C SER A 118 -1.69 10.15 14.27
N THR A 119 -0.90 9.90 13.23
CA THR A 119 -0.52 10.89 12.22
C THR A 119 -1.51 11.01 11.05
N ARG A 120 -2.36 9.99 10.85
CA ARG A 120 -3.41 9.95 9.81
C ARG A 120 -2.90 10.29 8.40
N VAL A 121 -1.74 9.77 8.02
CA VAL A 121 -1.04 10.11 6.77
C VAL A 121 -1.81 9.80 5.47
N LEU A 122 -2.82 8.93 5.49
CA LEU A 122 -3.69 8.62 4.34
C LEU A 122 -4.93 9.51 4.27
N SER A 123 -5.33 10.12 5.37
CA SER A 123 -6.45 11.05 5.39
C SER A 123 -6.05 12.36 4.72
N PHE A 124 -6.92 12.87 3.86
CA PHE A 124 -7.00 14.32 3.67
C PHE A 124 -7.47 14.88 5.03
N SER A 125 -6.69 15.77 5.66
CA SER A 125 -7.11 16.42 6.91
C SER A 125 -8.49 17.07 6.75
#